data_AF-A0A9E3CFN8-F1
#
_entry.id   AF-A0A9E3CFN8-F1
#
_cell.length_a   1.000
_cell.length_b   1.000
_cell.length_c   1.000
_cell.angle_alpha   90.00
_cell.angle_beta   90.00
_cell.angle_gamma   90.00
#
_symmetry.space_group_name_H-M   'P 1'
#
loop_
_entity.id
_entity.type
_entity.pdbx_description
1 polymer ?
#
loop_
_entity_poly.entity_id
_entity_poly.type
_entity_poly.pdbx_seq_one_letter_code
_entity_poly.pdbx_strand_id
1 'polypeptide(L)'
;ALVLMVGGALVIGMAWPWAVQRLRAKPSAASVELAPIDHNIAATRHGFDIAGVRQTPYPGGGLNLVPPVAVPNQVRILDPNRLSPTFNVKQQVQGYYAFKSTLDIDHYVIDHNLRDVAIAVRELNVSGLPSGRKTWANTHLVYTHGYGVVAAPTDDMPEGLPDFVEGNLPPTGPLNVTTPQIYYGQMSPSYSIVGGPKGGTPKEFDRPNSDGAGPPINTTYRGGGGVPIGSFLHRLEYAWKLHSASVLFSSDINSDSKLLTVRNPRSRVAAVAPWLTLDGDVYPAVVDGHVDWVVDGYTTSNSYPDSQRVNLRGATSNTLTQGGATVTQPNRSINYIRNSVKATVDAYTGQVTLYAWNQASDPDPILQSWNDSFPGLIQPQSTMPPSLLLHLRYPQDLFNIQRSVLTRYHVTDPAQFYAGSDFWKVPTDPTVAAQSRLNAVGKTVSVSPPAQPSVYLTMSADGQAAARFSVSSPLTTLNRRNLAAFLSVDAEPGSEYGKFSLLQLPATGSVESPSQIQNDIESDSKIAHALTLSRGGNSRVVLGNLLAIPYAGQMLYVEPIYTRAAGNASFPILSHVVAIYGNGKPVFAKTLASALRQVLPHPARLPAPAQTP
;
A
#
# COMPACT_ATOMS: atom_id res chain seq x y z
N ALA A 1 -53.72 6.55 33.52
CA ALA A 1 -52.83 7.10 32.48
C ALA A 1 -51.48 6.36 32.44
N LEU A 2 -50.67 6.41 33.50
CA LEU A 2 -49.34 5.77 33.52
C LEU A 2 -49.35 4.25 33.21
N VAL A 3 -50.29 3.50 33.80
CA VAL A 3 -50.46 2.06 33.55
C VAL A 3 -50.84 1.75 32.09
N LEU A 4 -51.65 2.61 31.46
CA LEU A 4 -52.01 2.49 30.05
C LEU A 4 -50.83 2.84 29.13
N MET A 5 -50.01 3.83 29.49
CA MET A 5 -48.79 4.16 28.75
C MET A 5 -47.73 3.06 28.87
N VAL A 6 -47.50 2.52 30.07
CA VAL A 6 -46.57 1.39 30.29
C VAL A 6 -47.08 0.13 29.61
N GLY A 7 -48.37 -0.18 29.74
CA GLY A 7 -49.00 -1.30 29.05
C GLY A 7 -48.95 -1.16 27.53
N GLY A 8 -49.23 0.04 27.00
CA GLY A 8 -49.11 0.36 25.58
C GLY A 8 -47.67 0.26 25.07
N ALA A 9 -46.70 0.76 25.84
CA ALA A 9 -45.28 0.67 25.51
C ALA A 9 -44.78 -0.79 25.50
N LEU A 10 -45.25 -1.63 26.43
CA LEU A 10 -44.92 -3.06 26.45
C LEU A 10 -45.57 -3.81 25.30
N VAL A 11 -46.83 -3.51 24.98
CA VAL A 11 -47.54 -4.17 23.86
C VAL A 11 -46.95 -3.75 22.52
N ILE A 12 -46.75 -2.44 22.28
CA ILE A 12 -46.22 -1.91 21.02
C ILE A 12 -44.72 -2.20 20.89
N GLY A 13 -43.95 -2.11 21.98
CA GLY A 13 -42.49 -2.26 21.97
C GLY A 13 -41.99 -3.69 22.11
N MET A 14 -42.75 -4.60 22.71
CA MET A 14 -42.30 -5.98 22.96
C MET A 14 -43.26 -7.04 22.40
N ALA A 15 -44.55 -7.00 22.75
CA ALA A 15 -45.48 -8.06 22.38
C ALA A 15 -45.82 -8.08 20.88
N TRP A 16 -46.03 -6.91 20.28
CA TRP A 16 -46.35 -6.76 18.87
C TRP A 16 -45.16 -7.12 17.95
N PRO A 17 -43.92 -6.63 18.19
CA PRO A 17 -42.75 -7.08 17.44
C PRO A 17 -42.51 -8.58 17.58
N TRP A 18 -42.65 -9.13 18.78
CA TRP A 18 -42.53 -10.58 19.00
C TRP A 18 -43.57 -11.40 18.23
N ALA A 19 -44.83 -10.96 18.23
CA ALA A 19 -45.92 -11.63 17.52
C ALA A 19 -45.73 -11.54 15.99
N VAL A 20 -45.39 -10.36 15.46
CA VAL A 20 -45.07 -10.17 14.04
C VAL A 20 -43.86 -11.03 13.64
N GLN A 21 -42.81 -11.05 14.46
CA GLN A 21 -41.62 -11.85 14.20
C GLN A 21 -41.91 -13.36 14.24
N ARG A 22 -42.73 -13.84 15.17
CA ARG A 22 -43.00 -15.28 15.36
C ARG A 22 -44.08 -15.84 14.42
N LEU A 23 -45.10 -15.06 14.10
CA LEU A 23 -46.26 -15.51 13.32
C LEU A 23 -46.18 -15.15 11.83
N ARG A 24 -45.40 -14.11 11.47
CA ARG A 24 -45.27 -13.66 10.07
C ARG A 24 -43.84 -13.81 9.56
N ALA A 25 -42.84 -13.29 10.29
CA ALA A 25 -41.45 -13.35 9.83
C ALA A 25 -40.90 -14.78 9.85
N LYS A 26 -40.93 -15.51 10.97
CA LYS A 26 -40.36 -16.88 11.03
C LYS A 26 -40.97 -17.88 10.01
N PRO A 27 -42.29 -17.89 9.73
CA PRO A 27 -42.88 -18.80 8.75
C PRO A 27 -42.66 -18.39 7.30
N SER A 28 -42.41 -17.10 7.02
CA SER A 28 -42.25 -16.55 5.67
C SER A 28 -41.01 -15.64 5.54
N ALA A 29 -39.93 -15.98 6.24
CA ALA A 29 -38.74 -15.13 6.38
C ALA A 29 -38.13 -14.79 5.02
N ALA A 30 -38.13 -15.77 4.12
CA ALA A 30 -37.66 -15.63 2.75
C ALA A 30 -38.50 -14.70 1.86
N SER A 31 -39.70 -14.23 2.27
CA SER A 31 -40.48 -13.25 1.50
C SER A 31 -40.66 -11.92 2.24
N VAL A 32 -40.65 -11.92 3.57
CA VAL A 32 -40.74 -10.69 4.39
C VAL A 32 -39.39 -9.97 4.50
N GLU A 33 -38.27 -10.71 4.50
CA GLU A 33 -36.93 -10.11 4.68
C GLU A 33 -36.29 -9.64 3.37
N LEU A 34 -36.86 -9.96 2.20
CA LEU A 34 -36.25 -9.61 0.91
C LEU A 34 -36.13 -8.09 0.68
N ALA A 35 -37.17 -7.31 1.00
CA ALA A 35 -37.14 -5.86 0.77
C ALA A 35 -36.11 -5.13 1.67
N PRO A 36 -36.02 -5.39 2.99
CA PRO A 36 -34.92 -4.89 3.80
C PRO A 36 -33.54 -5.32 3.32
N ILE A 37 -33.39 -6.56 2.83
CA ILE A 37 -32.13 -7.05 2.26
C ILE A 37 -31.78 -6.29 0.98
N ASP A 38 -32.74 -6.07 0.09
CA ASP A 38 -32.55 -5.30 -1.14
C ASP A 38 -32.08 -3.87 -0.85
N HIS A 39 -32.75 -3.18 0.09
CA HIS A 39 -32.34 -1.86 0.55
C HIS A 39 -30.92 -1.88 1.16
N ASN A 40 -30.61 -2.87 1.99
CA ASN A 40 -29.28 -3.03 2.57
C ASN A 40 -28.21 -3.29 1.49
N ILE A 41 -28.50 -4.11 0.49
CA ILE A 41 -27.59 -4.38 -0.64
C ILE A 41 -27.34 -3.09 -1.41
N ALA A 42 -28.39 -2.38 -1.81
CA ALA A 42 -28.28 -1.12 -2.55
C ALA A 42 -27.52 -0.05 -1.74
N ALA A 43 -27.91 0.17 -0.48
CA ALA A 43 -27.30 1.17 0.39
C ALA A 43 -25.84 0.85 0.72
N THR A 44 -25.51 -0.42 1.00
CA THR A 44 -24.12 -0.84 1.25
C THR A 44 -23.28 -0.65 -0.01
N ARG A 45 -23.77 -1.09 -1.17
CA ARG A 45 -23.03 -0.94 -2.41
C ARG A 45 -22.81 0.53 -2.78
N HIS A 46 -23.77 1.41 -2.51
CA HIS A 46 -23.60 2.85 -2.68
C HIS A 46 -22.64 3.47 -1.65
N GLY A 47 -22.80 3.12 -0.37
CA GLY A 47 -21.99 3.66 0.73
C GLY A 47 -20.49 3.38 0.58
N PHE A 48 -20.13 2.25 -0.04
CA PHE A 48 -18.73 1.89 -0.30
C PHE A 48 -18.28 2.11 -1.75
N ASP A 49 -19.07 2.81 -2.58
CA ASP A 49 -18.75 3.09 -3.98
C ASP A 49 -18.45 1.83 -4.83
N ILE A 50 -19.32 0.84 -4.71
CA ILE A 50 -19.23 -0.44 -5.45
C ILE A 50 -20.53 -0.78 -6.18
N ALA A 51 -21.48 0.17 -6.28
CA ALA A 51 -22.75 -0.03 -6.97
C ALA A 51 -22.54 -0.36 -8.46
N GLY A 52 -21.55 0.27 -9.09
CA GLY A 52 -21.19 0.06 -10.50
C GLY A 52 -20.43 -1.23 -10.80
N VAL A 53 -20.01 -2.00 -9.80
CA VAL A 53 -19.24 -3.25 -10.00
C VAL A 53 -20.14 -4.29 -10.67
N ARG A 54 -19.75 -4.72 -11.88
CA ARG A 54 -20.41 -5.78 -12.65
C ARG A 54 -19.53 -7.02 -12.70
N GLN A 55 -20.17 -8.18 -12.61
CA GLN A 55 -19.50 -9.48 -12.74
C GLN A 55 -19.40 -9.85 -14.21
N THR A 56 -18.20 -10.18 -14.65
CA THR A 56 -17.94 -10.70 -16.00
C THR A 56 -17.50 -12.16 -15.88
N PRO A 57 -18.20 -13.11 -16.52
CA PRO A 57 -17.77 -14.50 -16.53
C PRO A 57 -16.36 -14.63 -17.12
N TYR A 58 -15.47 -15.30 -16.40
CA TYR A 58 -14.11 -15.60 -16.84
C TYR A 58 -13.92 -17.12 -16.91
N PRO A 59 -13.50 -17.70 -18.04
CA PRO A 59 -13.44 -19.15 -18.21
C PRO A 59 -12.55 -19.85 -17.19
N GLY A 60 -11.36 -19.28 -16.92
CA GLY A 60 -10.38 -19.85 -16.00
C GLY A 60 -9.77 -21.19 -16.46
N GLY A 61 -10.04 -21.65 -17.69
CA GLY A 61 -9.60 -22.93 -18.23
C GLY A 61 -10.37 -23.33 -19.51
N GLY A 62 -9.87 -24.33 -20.23
CA GLY A 62 -10.62 -25.03 -21.30
C GLY A 62 -10.70 -24.34 -22.67
N LEU A 63 -10.33 -23.05 -22.79
CA LEU A 63 -10.20 -22.36 -24.07
C LEU A 63 -8.72 -22.11 -24.36
N ASN A 64 -8.21 -22.69 -25.45
CA ASN A 64 -6.93 -22.30 -26.04
C ASN A 64 -7.13 -20.97 -26.78
N LEU A 65 -7.36 -19.89 -26.04
CA LEU A 65 -7.23 -18.56 -26.63
C LEU A 65 -5.78 -18.42 -27.06
N VAL A 66 -5.55 -18.00 -28.30
CA VAL A 66 -4.21 -17.61 -28.76
C VAL A 66 -3.77 -16.50 -27.79
N PRO A 67 -2.70 -16.71 -27.00
CA PRO A 67 -2.23 -15.66 -26.11
C PRO A 67 -1.93 -14.43 -26.97
N PRO A 68 -2.37 -13.22 -26.59
CA PRO A 68 -1.95 -12.02 -27.28
C PRO A 68 -0.42 -12.00 -27.38
N VAL A 69 0.10 -11.51 -28.52
CA VAL A 69 1.53 -11.61 -28.87
C VAL A 69 2.46 -10.97 -27.82
N ALA A 70 1.92 -10.06 -26.99
CA ALA A 70 2.61 -9.45 -25.88
C ALA A 70 2.28 -10.16 -24.55
N VAL A 71 3.29 -10.79 -23.97
CA VAL A 71 3.34 -11.19 -22.55
C VAL A 71 3.07 -9.96 -21.68
N PRO A 72 2.54 -10.08 -20.45
CA PRO A 72 2.47 -8.94 -19.54
C PRO A 72 3.91 -8.49 -19.25
N ASN A 73 4.36 -7.42 -19.91
CA ASN A 73 5.74 -6.96 -19.89
C ASN A 73 6.16 -6.38 -18.53
N GLN A 74 5.31 -6.48 -17.50
CA GLN A 74 5.53 -5.87 -16.17
C GLN A 74 5.11 -6.79 -15.02
N VAL A 75 5.20 -8.12 -15.18
CA VAL A 75 4.98 -9.01 -14.03
C VAL A 75 6.04 -8.76 -12.97
N ARG A 76 5.61 -8.29 -11.80
CA ARG A 76 6.49 -7.92 -10.71
C ARG A 76 7.22 -9.13 -10.11
N ILE A 77 8.54 -9.17 -10.28
CA ILE A 77 9.47 -10.09 -9.59
C ILE A 77 10.26 -9.40 -8.48
N LEU A 78 10.29 -8.07 -8.45
CA LEU A 78 10.78 -7.26 -7.34
C LEU A 78 9.65 -7.09 -6.32
N ASP A 79 9.64 -7.91 -5.27
CA ASP A 79 8.62 -7.81 -4.22
C ASP A 79 8.92 -6.64 -3.28
N PRO A 80 8.07 -5.59 -3.25
CA PRO A 80 8.29 -4.43 -2.39
C PRO A 80 8.33 -4.78 -0.90
N ASN A 81 7.80 -5.94 -0.51
CA ASN A 81 7.70 -6.36 0.89
C ASN A 81 8.91 -7.18 1.36
N ARG A 82 9.80 -7.58 0.43
CA ARG A 82 10.96 -8.42 0.72
C ARG A 82 12.28 -7.73 0.44
N LEU A 83 12.34 -6.75 -0.46
CA LEU A 83 13.61 -6.21 -0.98
C LEU A 83 14.10 -4.90 -0.38
N SER A 84 13.40 -4.30 0.59
CA SER A 84 13.96 -3.17 1.36
C SER A 84 15.36 -3.46 1.96
N PRO A 85 15.66 -4.67 2.51
CA PRO A 85 17.02 -4.98 2.94
C PRO A 85 18.07 -4.92 1.82
N THR A 86 17.70 -5.30 0.59
CA THR A 86 18.58 -5.23 -0.59
C THR A 86 18.83 -3.78 -0.99
N PHE A 87 17.80 -2.93 -0.95
CA PHE A 87 17.94 -1.48 -1.13
C PHE A 87 18.86 -0.88 -0.06
N ASN A 88 18.71 -1.27 1.21
CA ASN A 88 19.61 -0.82 2.27
C ASN A 88 21.06 -1.21 1.95
N VAL A 89 21.37 -2.48 1.68
CA VAL A 89 22.77 -2.87 1.44
C VAL A 89 23.36 -2.22 0.18
N LYS A 90 22.57 -2.04 -0.88
CA LYS A 90 23.08 -1.52 -2.17
C LYS A 90 23.08 -0.01 -2.28
N GLN A 91 22.15 0.68 -1.62
CA GLN A 91 21.86 2.09 -1.85
C GLN A 91 21.81 2.96 -0.58
N GLN A 92 21.96 2.39 0.62
CA GLN A 92 22.00 3.17 1.87
C GLN A 92 23.24 4.07 1.94
N VAL A 93 24.37 3.58 1.42
CA VAL A 93 25.72 4.20 1.45
C VAL A 93 26.30 4.34 2.86
N GLN A 94 25.50 4.72 3.85
CA GLN A 94 25.94 5.11 5.20
C GLN A 94 24.95 4.67 6.29
N GLY A 95 25.45 4.20 7.44
CA GLY A 95 24.63 3.62 8.51
C GLY A 95 23.53 4.55 9.06
N TYR A 96 23.69 5.87 8.94
CA TYR A 96 22.72 6.87 9.37
C TYR A 96 21.62 7.17 8.35
N TYR A 97 21.60 6.48 7.22
CA TYR A 97 20.46 6.43 6.32
C TYR A 97 19.74 5.08 6.43
N ALA A 98 18.49 5.01 6.02
CA ALA A 98 17.74 3.77 5.86
C ALA A 98 16.56 3.98 4.91
N PHE A 99 15.98 2.88 4.47
CA PHE A 99 14.70 2.87 3.76
C PHE A 99 13.59 2.30 4.64
N LYS A 100 12.34 2.70 4.40
CA LYS A 100 11.12 2.08 4.95
C LYS A 100 11.21 0.55 4.79
N SER A 101 10.63 -0.21 5.72
CA SER A 101 10.68 -1.68 5.71
C SER A 101 10.04 -2.31 4.47
N THR A 102 9.25 -1.54 3.73
CA THR A 102 8.71 -1.87 2.42
C THR A 102 9.01 -0.77 1.42
N LEU A 103 9.01 -1.14 0.15
CA LEU A 103 9.11 -0.22 -0.97
C LEU A 103 7.71 0.17 -1.41
N ASP A 104 7.56 1.36 -1.99
CA ASP A 104 6.31 1.78 -2.61
C ASP A 104 6.36 1.47 -4.11
N ILE A 105 5.21 1.41 -4.77
CA ILE A 105 5.09 1.13 -6.21
C ILE A 105 4.51 2.34 -6.91
N ASP A 106 5.18 2.77 -7.96
CA ASP A 106 4.80 3.90 -8.80
C ASP A 106 5.11 3.55 -10.26
N HIS A 107 4.82 4.42 -11.20
CA HIS A 107 5.16 4.25 -12.61
C HIS A 107 5.86 5.49 -13.16
N TYR A 108 6.96 5.27 -13.88
CA TYR A 108 7.72 6.34 -14.52
C TYR A 108 7.98 5.99 -15.97
N VAL A 109 8.15 7.04 -16.78
CA VAL A 109 8.65 6.89 -18.15
C VAL A 109 10.16 6.65 -18.06
N ILE A 110 10.58 5.42 -18.36
CA ILE A 110 11.97 4.97 -18.39
C ILE A 110 12.24 4.46 -19.80
N ASP A 111 13.30 4.95 -20.44
CA ASP A 111 13.64 4.61 -21.83
C ASP A 111 12.44 4.75 -22.79
N HIS A 112 11.68 5.85 -22.65
CA HIS A 112 10.46 6.16 -23.39
C HIS A 112 9.27 5.21 -23.18
N ASN A 113 9.35 4.28 -22.23
CA ASN A 113 8.28 3.35 -21.89
C ASN A 113 7.79 3.59 -20.46
N LEU A 114 6.48 3.59 -20.26
CA LEU A 114 5.90 3.62 -18.91
C LEU A 114 6.19 2.28 -18.24
N ARG A 115 6.88 2.28 -17.09
CA ARG A 115 7.23 1.06 -16.33
C ARG A 115 6.87 1.19 -14.86
N ASP A 116 6.30 0.12 -14.30
CA ASP A 116 6.16 -0.07 -12.86
C ASP A 116 7.54 -0.12 -12.18
N VAL A 117 7.78 0.77 -11.23
CA VAL A 117 9.01 0.83 -10.41
C VAL A 117 8.70 0.63 -8.94
N ALA A 118 9.63 -0.02 -8.25
CA ALA A 118 9.71 0.06 -6.80
C ALA A 118 10.53 1.29 -6.42
N ILE A 119 9.94 2.19 -5.63
CA ILE A 119 10.51 3.46 -5.22
C ILE A 119 10.65 3.51 -3.70
N ALA A 120 11.74 4.12 -3.21
CA ALA A 120 11.94 4.37 -1.80
C ALA A 120 12.74 5.64 -1.55
N VAL A 121 12.40 6.35 -0.47
CA VAL A 121 13.12 7.54 -0.03
C VAL A 121 14.22 7.11 0.94
N ARG A 122 15.43 7.66 0.75
CA ARG A 122 16.55 7.46 1.69
C ARG A 122 16.35 8.38 2.88
N GLU A 123 15.80 7.85 3.96
CA GLU A 123 15.46 8.62 5.16
C GLU A 123 16.54 8.53 6.22
N LEU A 124 16.48 9.45 7.20
CA LEU A 124 17.44 9.47 8.29
C LEU A 124 17.19 8.32 9.29
N ASN A 125 18.27 7.67 9.70
CA ASN A 125 18.31 6.65 10.74
C ASN A 125 19.30 7.04 11.85
N VAL A 126 18.84 7.87 12.78
CA VAL A 126 19.66 8.32 13.92
C VAL A 126 20.17 7.14 14.78
N SER A 127 19.46 6.02 14.78
CA SER A 127 19.87 4.82 15.53
C SER A 127 21.13 4.16 14.96
N GLY A 128 21.42 4.38 13.66
CA GLY A 128 22.61 3.88 12.97
C GLY A 128 23.87 4.72 13.17
N LEU A 129 23.80 5.84 13.90
CA LEU A 129 25.01 6.57 14.32
C LEU A 129 25.85 5.74 15.29
N PRO A 130 27.19 5.82 15.26
CA PRO A 130 28.04 5.21 16.29
C PRO A 130 27.68 5.71 17.70
N SER A 131 27.76 4.87 18.73
CA SER A 131 27.32 5.23 20.09
C SER A 131 27.99 6.48 20.64
N GLY A 132 29.29 6.67 20.38
CA GLY A 132 30.03 7.90 20.78
C GLY A 132 29.64 9.16 20.01
N ARG A 133 28.81 9.05 18.95
CA ARG A 133 28.32 10.16 18.13
C ARG A 133 26.84 10.45 18.31
N LYS A 134 26.11 9.71 19.16
CA LYS A 134 24.70 9.96 19.48
C LYS A 134 24.54 11.09 20.52
N THR A 135 25.19 12.23 20.29
CA THR A 135 25.04 13.42 21.13
C THR A 135 23.78 14.19 20.73
N TRP A 136 23.20 14.96 21.64
CA TRP A 136 22.03 15.80 21.34
C TRP A 136 22.26 16.71 20.14
N ALA A 137 23.46 17.30 20.02
CA ALA A 137 23.80 18.15 18.88
C ALA A 137 23.78 17.37 17.57
N ASN A 138 24.36 16.16 17.54
CA ASN A 138 24.35 15.36 16.33
C ASN A 138 22.93 14.92 15.94
N THR A 139 22.11 14.49 16.90
CA THR A 139 20.77 13.97 16.62
C THR A 139 19.73 15.05 16.29
N HIS A 140 19.98 16.31 16.65
CA HIS A 140 19.01 17.39 16.47
C HIS A 140 19.49 18.59 15.65
N LEU A 141 20.80 18.81 15.49
CA LEU A 141 21.36 19.96 14.75
C LEU A 141 22.18 19.57 13.51
N VAL A 142 22.84 18.40 13.54
CA VAL A 142 23.72 17.96 12.44
C VAL A 142 22.97 17.02 11.50
N TYR A 143 22.48 15.89 12.00
CA TYR A 143 21.71 14.93 11.21
C TYR A 143 20.23 15.31 11.25
N THR A 144 19.83 16.19 10.34
CA THR A 144 18.49 16.78 10.35
C THR A 144 17.55 16.21 9.30
N HIS A 145 18.06 15.62 8.22
CA HIS A 145 17.27 15.18 7.06
C HIS A 145 17.79 13.88 6.43
N GLY A 146 16.93 13.21 5.65
CA GLY A 146 17.31 12.14 4.71
C GLY A 146 17.79 12.73 3.37
N TYR A 147 18.19 11.90 2.41
CA TYR A 147 18.76 12.39 1.15
C TYR A 147 18.48 11.49 -0.07
N GLY A 148 17.57 11.93 -0.93
CA GLY A 148 17.32 11.40 -2.26
C GLY A 148 16.34 10.23 -2.31
N VAL A 149 16.09 9.79 -3.53
CA VAL A 149 15.18 8.68 -3.87
C VAL A 149 15.97 7.60 -4.58
N VAL A 150 15.50 6.36 -4.42
CA VAL A 150 16.02 5.19 -5.11
C VAL A 150 14.86 4.49 -5.79
N ALA A 151 15.01 4.15 -7.07
CA ALA A 151 14.00 3.45 -7.84
C ALA A 151 14.62 2.32 -8.68
N ALA A 152 13.87 1.24 -8.85
CA ALA A 152 14.22 0.11 -9.71
C ALA A 152 12.98 -0.45 -10.42
N PRO A 153 13.04 -0.79 -11.71
CA PRO A 153 11.95 -1.50 -12.40
C PRO A 153 11.59 -2.80 -11.69
N THR A 154 10.31 -3.16 -11.72
CA THR A 154 9.81 -4.28 -10.91
C THR A 154 9.85 -5.64 -11.60
N ASP A 155 10.03 -5.65 -12.90
CA ASP A 155 9.94 -6.78 -13.83
C ASP A 155 11.30 -7.36 -14.21
N ASP A 156 12.40 -6.69 -13.85
CA ASP A 156 13.76 -7.14 -14.12
C ASP A 156 14.66 -7.08 -12.88
N MET A 157 15.52 -8.09 -12.77
CA MET A 157 16.49 -8.24 -11.69
C MET A 157 17.75 -8.96 -12.22
N PRO A 158 18.59 -8.27 -13.01
CA PRO A 158 19.80 -8.86 -13.58
C PRO A 158 20.71 -9.38 -12.48
N GLU A 159 21.25 -10.59 -12.68
CA GLU A 159 22.08 -11.30 -11.70
C GLU A 159 21.42 -11.47 -10.30
N GLY A 160 20.09 -11.34 -10.24
CA GLY A 160 19.31 -11.48 -9.03
C GLY A 160 19.21 -10.22 -8.17
N LEU A 161 19.67 -9.07 -8.65
CA LEU A 161 19.62 -7.79 -7.94
C LEU A 161 18.70 -6.79 -8.66
N PRO A 162 18.07 -5.84 -7.94
CA PRO A 162 17.34 -4.75 -8.59
C PRO A 162 18.26 -3.94 -9.51
N ASP A 163 17.77 -3.60 -10.70
CA ASP A 163 18.42 -2.65 -11.60
C ASP A 163 18.04 -1.22 -11.19
N PHE A 164 18.96 -0.51 -10.53
CA PHE A 164 18.67 0.81 -9.97
C PHE A 164 18.75 1.88 -11.06
N VAL A 165 17.58 2.30 -11.56
CA VAL A 165 17.46 3.38 -12.55
C VAL A 165 17.62 4.76 -11.93
N GLU A 166 17.23 4.92 -10.66
CA GLU A 166 17.49 6.10 -9.85
C GLU A 166 18.18 5.65 -8.56
N GLY A 167 19.31 6.26 -8.21
CA GLY A 167 20.06 5.85 -7.02
C GLY A 167 21.35 6.66 -6.85
N ASN A 168 22.28 6.16 -6.03
CA ASN A 168 23.52 6.84 -5.62
C ASN A 168 23.30 8.03 -4.68
N LEU A 169 24.43 8.67 -4.31
CA LEU A 169 24.48 9.82 -3.41
C LEU A 169 25.55 10.82 -3.90
N PRO A 170 25.17 11.94 -4.56
CA PRO A 170 23.80 12.40 -4.81
C PRO A 170 23.02 11.49 -5.77
N PRO A 171 21.67 11.53 -5.76
CA PRO A 171 20.85 10.72 -6.64
C PRO A 171 21.09 11.09 -8.11
N THR A 172 21.17 10.08 -8.96
CA THR A 172 21.35 10.18 -10.41
C THR A 172 20.41 9.21 -11.10
N GLY A 173 19.73 9.66 -12.15
CA GLY A 173 18.82 8.84 -12.93
C GLY A 173 17.79 9.68 -13.69
N PRO A 174 16.81 9.03 -14.33
CA PRO A 174 15.83 9.69 -15.17
C PRO A 174 14.77 10.46 -14.38
N LEU A 175 14.68 10.30 -13.05
CA LEU A 175 13.70 11.03 -12.23
C LEU A 175 14.14 12.49 -11.96
N ASN A 176 15.40 12.84 -12.26
CA ASN A 176 15.94 14.20 -12.19
C ASN A 176 15.67 14.90 -10.84
N VAL A 177 16.03 14.24 -9.74
CA VAL A 177 15.84 14.77 -8.38
C VAL A 177 16.80 15.93 -8.12
N THR A 178 16.29 17.17 -8.20
CA THR A 178 17.07 18.40 -8.00
C THR A 178 17.09 18.85 -6.54
N THR A 179 16.05 18.53 -5.76
CA THR A 179 15.95 18.83 -4.32
C THR A 179 15.89 17.52 -3.52
N PRO A 180 17.04 16.87 -3.26
CA PRO A 180 17.06 15.54 -2.65
C PRO A 180 16.85 15.55 -1.12
N GLN A 181 16.95 16.69 -0.44
CA GLN A 181 16.89 16.70 1.02
C GLN A 181 15.48 16.42 1.58
N ILE A 182 15.40 15.45 2.49
CA ILE A 182 14.15 14.94 3.09
C ILE A 182 14.04 15.41 4.54
N TYR A 183 13.57 16.64 4.72
CA TYR A 183 13.27 17.23 6.03
C TYR A 183 11.93 16.77 6.61
N TYR A 184 11.01 16.27 5.79
CA TYR A 184 9.72 15.74 6.22
C TYR A 184 9.61 14.34 5.63
N GLY A 185 9.42 13.35 6.50
CA GLY A 185 9.63 11.95 6.15
C GLY A 185 9.12 11.00 7.22
N GLN A 186 8.89 9.74 6.85
CA GLN A 186 8.27 8.71 7.69
C GLN A 186 9.16 8.27 8.85
N MET A 187 10.49 8.27 8.67
CA MET A 187 11.50 7.95 9.68
C MET A 187 12.15 9.18 10.35
N SER A 188 11.60 10.37 10.13
CA SER A 188 12.13 11.61 10.73
C SER A 188 12.18 11.54 12.27
N PRO A 189 13.24 12.08 12.91
CA PRO A 189 13.28 12.19 14.37
C PRO A 189 12.15 13.07 14.89
N SER A 190 11.84 12.93 16.18
CA SER A 190 10.74 13.65 16.84
C SER A 190 10.84 15.18 16.65
N TYR A 191 12.05 15.71 16.65
CA TYR A 191 12.34 17.08 16.26
C TYR A 191 13.76 17.26 15.73
N SER A 192 13.96 18.31 14.96
CA SER A 192 15.28 18.84 14.59
C SER A 192 15.25 20.36 14.64
N ILE A 193 16.39 20.96 14.92
CA ILE A 193 16.60 22.40 14.88
C ILE A 193 17.51 22.67 13.68
N VAL A 194 16.99 23.46 12.75
CA VAL A 194 17.58 23.67 11.43
C VAL A 194 17.74 25.15 11.16
N GLY A 195 18.43 25.49 10.08
CA GLY A 195 18.57 26.88 9.67
C GLY A 195 19.74 27.61 10.34
N GLY A 196 20.06 28.76 9.78
CA GLY A 196 21.20 29.56 10.17
C GLY A 196 21.36 30.77 9.25
N PRO A 197 22.21 31.74 9.63
CA PRO A 197 22.34 33.00 8.92
C PRO A 197 22.74 32.81 7.45
N LYS A 198 22.24 33.69 6.58
CA LYS A 198 22.64 33.72 5.18
C LYS A 198 24.15 33.98 5.09
N GLY A 199 24.88 33.16 4.33
CA GLY A 199 26.33 33.23 4.22
C GLY A 199 27.11 32.68 5.42
N GLY A 200 26.43 32.16 6.46
CA GLY A 200 27.09 31.48 7.58
C GLY A 200 27.58 30.08 7.22
N THR A 201 28.44 29.52 8.08
CA THR A 201 28.97 28.16 7.90
C THR A 201 27.85 27.12 8.07
N PRO A 202 27.61 26.26 7.05
CA PRO A 202 26.61 25.20 7.13
C PRO A 202 26.94 24.15 8.20
N LYS A 203 25.96 23.85 9.06
CA LYS A 203 26.10 22.90 10.18
C LYS A 203 25.35 21.59 9.98
N GLU A 204 24.34 21.59 9.12
CA GLU A 204 23.52 20.42 8.86
C GLU A 204 24.26 19.51 7.89
N PHE A 205 24.47 18.26 8.26
CA PHE A 205 25.11 17.28 7.38
C PHE A 205 24.19 16.98 6.20
N ASP A 206 24.72 17.08 4.98
CA ASP A 206 23.96 16.87 3.73
C ASP A 206 24.34 15.50 3.14
N ARG A 207 25.62 15.29 2.84
CA ARG A 207 26.12 14.03 2.29
C ARG A 207 27.63 13.85 2.50
N PRO A 208 28.15 12.61 2.44
CA PRO A 208 29.59 12.40 2.34
C PRO A 208 30.14 13.03 1.06
N ASN A 209 31.42 13.36 1.09
CA ASN A 209 32.13 13.82 -0.09
C ASN A 209 32.24 12.67 -1.11
N SER A 210 32.01 12.97 -2.39
CA SER A 210 32.05 11.99 -3.48
C SER A 210 33.42 11.34 -3.64
N ASP A 211 34.50 12.05 -3.28
CA ASP A 211 35.87 11.58 -3.50
C ASP A 211 36.39 10.73 -2.32
N GLY A 212 35.56 10.51 -1.28
CA GLY A 212 35.87 9.68 -0.11
C GLY A 212 36.97 10.21 0.82
N ALA A 213 37.78 11.17 0.37
CA ALA A 213 38.94 11.73 1.08
C ALA A 213 38.72 13.18 1.57
N GLY A 214 37.68 13.86 1.10
CA GLY A 214 37.36 15.24 1.48
C GLY A 214 36.42 15.37 2.67
N PRO A 215 36.30 16.57 3.28
CA PRO A 215 35.32 16.83 4.33
C PRO A 215 33.90 16.62 3.82
N PRO A 216 32.96 16.22 4.69
CA PRO A 216 31.56 16.05 4.31
C PRO A 216 30.97 17.36 3.80
N ILE A 217 29.95 17.23 2.96
CA ILE A 217 29.20 18.38 2.45
C ILE A 217 28.09 18.65 3.44
N ASN A 218 27.98 19.91 3.83
CA ASN A 218 26.98 20.41 4.75
C ASN A 218 26.06 21.39 4.02
N THR A 219 24.84 21.51 4.52
CA THR A 219 23.81 22.41 4.02
C THR A 219 23.23 23.24 5.17
N THR A 220 22.36 24.18 4.81
CA THR A 220 21.56 24.90 5.78
C THR A 220 20.16 25.00 5.25
N TYR A 221 19.19 24.60 6.05
CA TYR A 221 17.80 24.64 5.68
C TYR A 221 17.35 26.05 5.29
N ARG A 222 16.67 26.13 4.14
CA ARG A 222 16.08 27.37 3.60
C ARG A 222 14.58 27.25 3.37
N GLY A 223 13.97 26.11 3.69
CA GLY A 223 12.56 25.87 3.45
C GLY A 223 11.65 26.70 4.36
N GLY A 224 10.38 26.79 3.96
CA GLY A 224 9.35 27.54 4.67
C GLY A 224 8.96 26.95 6.02
N GLY A 225 9.08 25.63 6.19
CA GLY A 225 8.62 24.90 7.37
C GLY A 225 9.34 25.22 8.68
N GLY A 226 8.70 24.85 9.78
CA GLY A 226 9.23 24.98 11.14
C GLY A 226 8.79 26.24 11.89
N VAL A 227 8.91 26.21 13.22
CA VAL A 227 8.62 27.36 14.08
C VAL A 227 9.92 28.08 14.42
N PRO A 228 10.01 29.42 14.31
CA PRO A 228 11.20 30.16 14.72
C PRO A 228 11.50 29.97 16.20
N ILE A 229 12.74 29.57 16.54
CA ILE A 229 13.19 29.40 17.93
C ILE A 229 14.42 30.26 18.25
N GLY A 230 14.64 31.31 17.46
CA GLY A 230 15.80 32.16 17.63
C GLY A 230 15.81 32.97 18.92
N SER A 231 14.64 33.33 19.46
CA SER A 231 14.50 34.15 20.65
C SER A 231 14.61 33.35 21.95
N PHE A 232 15.11 33.98 23.01
CA PHE A 232 15.25 33.33 24.33
C PHE A 232 13.92 32.77 24.87
N LEU A 233 12.82 33.52 24.71
CA LEU A 233 11.50 33.09 25.19
C LEU A 233 10.98 31.85 24.44
N HIS A 234 11.11 31.80 23.10
CA HIS A 234 10.74 30.61 22.35
C HIS A 234 11.62 29.41 22.72
N ARG A 235 12.93 29.63 22.94
CA ARG A 235 13.82 28.56 23.41
C ARG A 235 13.40 28.03 24.77
N LEU A 236 13.00 28.89 25.70
CA LEU A 236 12.54 28.48 27.03
C LEU A 236 11.27 27.63 26.94
N GLU A 237 10.28 28.07 26.16
CA GLU A 237 9.03 27.33 25.94
C GLU A 237 9.30 25.94 25.34
N TYR A 238 10.11 25.88 24.27
CA TYR A 238 10.40 24.60 23.61
C TYR A 238 11.36 23.73 24.42
N ALA A 239 12.27 24.30 25.21
CA ALA A 239 13.09 23.55 26.16
C ALA A 239 12.22 22.84 27.20
N TRP A 240 11.16 23.49 27.68
CA TRP A 240 10.16 22.87 28.55
C TRP A 240 9.38 21.78 27.81
N LYS A 241 8.77 22.09 26.65
CA LYS A 241 7.95 21.15 25.86
C LYS A 241 8.72 19.89 25.46
N LEU A 242 9.99 20.04 25.07
CA LEU A 242 10.86 18.96 24.61
C LEU A 242 11.66 18.32 25.74
N HIS A 243 11.53 18.82 26.98
CA HIS A 243 12.32 18.39 28.14
C HIS A 243 13.83 18.40 27.86
N SER A 244 14.33 19.47 27.24
CA SER A 244 15.72 19.55 26.77
C SER A 244 16.36 20.90 27.10
N ALA A 245 17.24 20.90 28.10
CA ALA A 245 18.04 22.08 28.48
C ALA A 245 18.95 22.56 27.33
N SER A 246 19.39 21.64 26.46
CA SER A 246 20.21 21.97 25.29
C SER A 246 19.52 22.92 24.32
N VAL A 247 18.18 22.88 24.22
CA VAL A 247 17.40 23.85 23.40
C VAL A 247 17.54 25.28 23.93
N LEU A 248 17.71 25.44 25.25
CA LEU A 248 17.86 26.75 25.87
C LEU A 248 19.29 27.28 25.78
N PHE A 249 20.28 26.42 26.03
CA PHE A 249 21.67 26.83 26.26
C PHE A 249 22.63 26.57 25.09
N SER A 250 22.22 25.86 24.03
CA SER A 250 23.09 25.60 22.89
C SER A 250 23.42 26.89 22.13
N SER A 251 24.71 27.14 21.94
CA SER A 251 25.24 28.23 21.11
C SER A 251 25.08 27.97 19.61
N ASP A 252 24.72 26.75 19.21
CA ASP A 252 24.47 26.41 17.81
C ASP A 252 23.12 26.92 17.30
N ILE A 253 22.19 27.18 18.23
CA ILE A 253 20.90 27.79 17.93
C ILE A 253 21.08 29.31 17.83
N ASN A 254 20.63 29.89 16.72
CA ASN A 254 20.78 31.31 16.38
C ASN A 254 19.41 31.94 16.04
N SER A 255 19.38 33.24 15.73
CA SER A 255 18.15 33.99 15.43
C SER A 255 17.34 33.41 14.26
N ASP A 256 18.00 32.75 13.31
CA ASP A 256 17.39 32.17 12.12
C ASP A 256 17.05 30.68 12.27
N SER A 257 17.29 30.10 13.46
CA SER A 257 16.99 28.70 13.72
C SER A 257 15.49 28.43 13.78
N LYS A 258 15.07 27.34 13.15
CA LYS A 258 13.69 26.85 13.15
C LYS A 258 13.63 25.46 13.78
N LEU A 259 12.59 25.22 14.56
CA LEU A 259 12.25 23.92 15.11
C LEU A 259 11.29 23.20 14.16
N LEU A 260 11.73 22.06 13.62
CA LEU A 260 10.90 21.15 12.86
C LEU A 260 10.28 20.11 13.79
N THR A 261 8.96 20.05 13.84
CA THR A 261 8.18 19.01 14.53
C THR A 261 7.05 18.51 13.63
N VAL A 262 6.42 17.38 14.00
CA VAL A 262 5.35 16.73 13.22
C VAL A 262 5.81 16.52 11.76
N ARG A 263 6.90 15.75 11.63
CA ARG A 263 7.62 15.58 10.36
C ARG A 263 7.13 14.39 9.54
N ASN A 264 6.46 13.43 10.17
CA ASN A 264 5.83 12.31 9.48
C ASN A 264 4.67 12.83 8.59
N PRO A 265 4.67 12.59 7.27
CA PRO A 265 3.69 13.18 6.34
C PRO A 265 2.23 12.90 6.73
N ARG A 266 1.89 11.65 7.07
CA ARG A 266 0.53 11.29 7.52
C ARG A 266 0.13 12.06 8.76
N SER A 267 1.01 12.11 9.77
CA SER A 267 0.74 12.84 11.02
C SER A 267 0.57 14.34 10.77
N ARG A 268 1.29 14.87 9.79
CA ARG A 268 1.23 16.28 9.41
C ARG A 268 -0.07 16.63 8.71
N VAL A 269 -0.53 15.79 7.78
CA VAL A 269 -1.86 15.93 7.17
C VAL A 269 -2.95 15.83 8.24
N ALA A 270 -2.84 14.90 9.18
CA ALA A 270 -3.81 14.75 10.28
C ALA A 270 -3.85 15.98 11.21
N ALA A 271 -2.73 16.70 11.35
CA ALA A 271 -2.69 17.94 12.13
C ALA A 271 -3.41 19.11 11.41
N VAL A 272 -3.43 19.12 10.07
CA VAL A 272 -4.13 20.13 9.25
C VAL A 272 -5.61 19.79 9.09
N ALA A 273 -5.94 18.52 8.83
CA ALA A 273 -7.30 18.04 8.58
C ALA A 273 -7.62 16.80 9.43
N PRO A 274 -7.87 16.96 10.74
CA PRO A 274 -8.11 15.83 11.66
C PRO A 274 -9.42 15.07 11.41
N TRP A 275 -10.32 15.64 10.61
CA TRP A 275 -11.59 15.03 10.20
C TRP A 275 -11.42 13.99 9.09
N LEU A 276 -10.30 14.01 8.37
CA LEU A 276 -9.96 13.01 7.36
C LEU A 276 -9.50 11.72 8.01
N THR A 277 -9.93 10.61 7.42
CA THR A 277 -9.35 9.30 7.71
C THR A 277 -8.27 9.05 6.68
N LEU A 278 -7.02 8.97 7.12
CA LEU A 278 -5.89 8.87 6.19
C LEU A 278 -5.55 7.41 5.86
N ASP A 279 -5.09 7.15 4.64
CA ASP A 279 -4.63 5.84 4.17
C ASP A 279 -3.32 5.41 4.84
N GLY A 280 -3.23 4.11 5.15
CA GLY A 280 -2.11 3.45 5.80
C GLY A 280 -0.78 3.53 5.05
N ASP A 281 -0.84 3.65 3.73
CA ASP A 281 0.29 3.61 2.83
C ASP A 281 0.60 4.99 2.22
N VAL A 282 1.51 5.71 2.87
CA VAL A 282 2.07 6.96 2.34
C VAL A 282 3.21 6.62 1.40
N TYR A 283 3.17 7.19 0.19
CA TYR A 283 4.13 6.93 -0.87
C TYR A 283 4.78 8.23 -1.40
N PRO A 284 6.04 8.15 -1.84
CA PRO A 284 6.72 9.28 -2.47
C PRO A 284 6.38 9.36 -3.97
N ALA A 285 6.40 10.57 -4.50
CA ALA A 285 6.40 10.87 -5.92
C ALA A 285 7.48 11.92 -6.20
N VAL A 286 8.19 11.80 -7.33
CA VAL A 286 9.12 12.84 -7.78
C VAL A 286 8.39 13.79 -8.72
N VAL A 287 8.08 14.98 -8.23
CA VAL A 287 7.29 16.00 -8.92
C VAL A 287 8.20 17.19 -9.21
N ASP A 288 8.48 17.45 -10.49
CA ASP A 288 9.31 18.58 -10.94
C ASP A 288 10.68 18.67 -10.23
N GLY A 289 11.29 17.53 -9.93
CA GLY A 289 12.58 17.41 -9.24
C GLY A 289 12.53 17.51 -7.71
N HIS A 290 11.34 17.68 -7.14
CA HIS A 290 11.07 17.62 -5.71
C HIS A 290 10.46 16.28 -5.31
N VAL A 291 10.65 15.88 -4.05
CA VAL A 291 9.98 14.69 -3.49
C VAL A 291 8.73 15.15 -2.75
N ASP A 292 7.57 14.73 -3.22
CA ASP A 292 6.29 14.94 -2.57
C ASP A 292 5.79 13.62 -1.98
N TRP A 293 5.36 13.65 -0.73
CA TRP A 293 4.63 12.54 -0.13
C TRP A 293 3.16 12.66 -0.44
N VAL A 294 2.57 11.64 -1.05
CA VAL A 294 1.14 11.58 -1.28
C VAL A 294 0.45 10.82 -0.15
N VAL A 295 -0.60 11.42 0.42
CA VAL A 295 -1.42 10.86 1.48
C VAL A 295 -2.89 10.88 1.05
N ASP A 296 -3.47 9.70 0.85
CA ASP A 296 -4.89 9.58 0.54
C ASP A 296 -5.75 9.88 1.78
N GLY A 297 -6.79 10.68 1.58
CA GLY A 297 -7.70 11.17 2.63
C GLY A 297 -9.15 10.80 2.33
N TYR A 298 -9.76 10.08 3.27
CA TYR A 298 -11.13 9.64 3.19
C TYR A 298 -12.07 10.47 4.04
N THR A 299 -13.21 10.84 3.44
CA THR A 299 -14.41 11.14 4.23
C THR A 299 -15.09 9.84 4.60
N THR A 300 -15.65 9.78 5.81
CA THR A 300 -16.26 8.55 6.33
C THR A 300 -17.45 8.88 7.22
N SER A 301 -18.44 7.99 7.23
CA SER A 301 -19.56 8.05 8.17
C SER A 301 -19.90 6.64 8.66
N ASN A 302 -20.52 6.56 9.84
CA ASN A 302 -21.08 5.34 10.42
C ASN A 302 -22.62 5.38 10.51
N SER A 303 -23.22 6.39 9.89
CA SER A 303 -24.63 6.75 9.99
C SER A 303 -25.31 6.81 8.62
N TYR A 304 -24.71 6.21 7.59
CA TYR A 304 -25.36 6.07 6.28
C TYR A 304 -26.53 5.08 6.40
N PRO A 305 -27.78 5.47 6.09
CA PRO A 305 -28.95 4.60 6.29
C PRO A 305 -28.84 3.27 5.55
N ASP A 306 -29.33 2.19 6.16
CA ASP A 306 -29.39 0.82 5.65
C ASP A 306 -28.06 0.17 5.21
N SER A 307 -26.94 0.90 5.18
CA SER A 307 -25.63 0.38 4.81
C SER A 307 -24.97 -0.40 5.94
N GLN A 308 -24.40 -1.56 5.59
CA GLN A 308 -23.70 -2.45 6.51
C GLN A 308 -22.43 -1.80 7.07
N ARG A 309 -22.28 -1.89 8.39
CA ARG A 309 -21.06 -1.44 9.07
C ARG A 309 -19.92 -2.42 8.87
N VAL A 310 -18.75 -1.87 8.55
CA VAL A 310 -17.47 -2.57 8.39
C VAL A 310 -16.46 -1.94 9.33
N ASN A 311 -15.72 -2.76 10.07
CA ASN A 311 -14.63 -2.29 10.90
C ASN A 311 -13.39 -2.02 10.02
N LEU A 312 -12.87 -0.80 10.07
CA LEU A 312 -11.73 -0.39 9.23
C LEU A 312 -10.50 -1.25 9.48
N ARG A 313 -10.09 -1.40 10.75
CA ARG A 313 -8.93 -2.22 11.13
C ARG A 313 -9.08 -3.67 10.65
N GLY A 314 -10.26 -4.25 10.81
CA GLY A 314 -10.53 -5.62 10.38
C GLY A 314 -10.46 -5.77 8.85
N ALA A 315 -11.04 -4.83 8.11
CA ALA A 315 -11.09 -4.89 6.65
C ALA A 315 -9.75 -4.59 5.96
N THR A 316 -8.85 -3.83 6.61
CA THR A 316 -7.52 -3.52 6.07
C THR A 316 -6.40 -4.40 6.66
N SER A 317 -6.70 -5.24 7.65
CA SER A 317 -5.71 -6.13 8.27
C SER A 317 -5.22 -7.23 7.30
N ASN A 318 -3.97 -7.11 6.88
CA ASN A 318 -3.25 -8.04 6.01
C ASN A 318 -1.77 -8.19 6.45
N THR A 319 -0.97 -8.96 5.72
CA THR A 319 0.46 -9.18 6.01
C THR A 319 1.25 -7.87 6.18
N LEU A 320 0.94 -6.83 5.41
CA LEU A 320 1.64 -5.54 5.45
C LEU A 320 1.37 -4.79 6.75
N THR A 321 0.09 -4.68 7.12
CA THR A 321 -0.29 -4.02 8.38
C THR A 321 0.23 -4.76 9.61
N GLN A 322 0.21 -6.09 9.61
CA GLN A 322 0.73 -6.90 10.72
C GLN A 322 2.26 -6.84 10.82
N GLY A 323 2.95 -6.69 9.69
CA GLY A 323 4.39 -6.49 9.61
C GLY A 323 4.84 -5.06 9.95
N GLY A 324 3.92 -4.12 10.16
CA GLY A 324 4.22 -2.72 10.41
C GLY A 324 4.66 -1.92 9.18
N ALA A 325 4.47 -2.48 7.98
CA ALA A 325 4.82 -1.85 6.71
C ALA A 325 3.89 -0.67 6.36
N THR A 326 2.60 -0.83 6.65
CA THR A 326 1.58 0.19 6.49
C THR A 326 0.94 0.50 7.84
N VAL A 327 0.48 1.73 8.03
CA VAL A 327 -0.08 2.18 9.31
C VAL A 327 -1.41 1.48 9.57
N THR A 328 -1.54 0.84 10.74
CA THR A 328 -2.79 0.18 11.14
C THR A 328 -3.93 1.18 11.29
N GLN A 329 -5.06 0.89 10.64
CA GLN A 329 -6.25 1.75 10.71
C GLN A 329 -6.89 1.77 12.12
N PRO A 330 -7.59 2.87 12.49
CA PRO A 330 -8.31 2.97 13.75
C PRO A 330 -9.35 1.84 13.92
N ASN A 331 -9.55 1.38 15.15
CA ASN A 331 -10.58 0.40 15.47
C ASN A 331 -11.96 1.08 15.53
N ARG A 332 -12.50 1.46 14.37
CA ARG A 332 -13.81 2.09 14.22
C ARG A 332 -14.58 1.45 13.07
N SER A 333 -15.90 1.43 13.22
CA SER A 333 -16.80 0.92 12.18
C SER A 333 -17.40 2.06 11.37
N ILE A 334 -17.42 1.90 10.06
CA ILE A 334 -17.99 2.85 9.10
C ILE A 334 -18.98 2.12 8.19
N ASN A 335 -19.89 2.84 7.56
CA ASN A 335 -20.78 2.33 6.53
C ASN A 335 -20.90 3.27 5.31
N TYR A 336 -20.01 4.26 5.25
CA TYR A 336 -19.78 5.14 4.11
C TYR A 336 -18.32 5.54 4.05
N ILE A 337 -17.75 5.54 2.86
CA ILE A 337 -16.38 6.01 2.58
C ILE A 337 -16.26 6.54 1.16
N ARG A 338 -15.48 7.61 0.97
CA ARG A 338 -15.03 8.13 -0.32
C ARG A 338 -13.57 8.57 -0.26
N ASN A 339 -12.81 8.33 -1.33
CA ASN A 339 -11.50 8.97 -1.50
C ASN A 339 -11.71 10.39 -2.05
N SER A 340 -11.95 11.32 -1.15
CA SER A 340 -12.38 12.67 -1.49
C SER A 340 -11.22 13.66 -1.52
N VAL A 341 -10.08 13.32 -0.91
CA VAL A 341 -8.92 14.21 -0.80
C VAL A 341 -7.64 13.48 -1.15
N LYS A 342 -6.84 14.09 -2.04
CA LYS A 342 -5.43 13.75 -2.23
C LYS A 342 -4.61 14.82 -1.54
N ALA A 343 -3.86 14.47 -0.49
CA ALA A 343 -2.98 15.41 0.18
C ALA A 343 -1.53 15.21 -0.27
N THR A 344 -0.79 16.30 -0.43
CA THR A 344 0.66 16.25 -0.60
C THR A 344 1.39 16.87 0.58
N VAL A 345 2.57 16.34 0.88
CA VAL A 345 3.53 16.94 1.80
C VAL A 345 4.88 17.03 1.13
N ASP A 346 5.32 18.25 0.85
CA ASP A 346 6.66 18.52 0.31
C ASP A 346 7.72 18.02 1.31
N ALA A 347 8.60 17.12 0.87
CA ALA A 347 9.61 16.51 1.72
C ALA A 347 10.68 17.49 2.21
N TYR A 348 10.88 18.63 1.53
CA TYR A 348 11.80 19.69 1.92
C TYR A 348 11.10 20.73 2.80
N THR A 349 10.01 21.33 2.34
CA THR A 349 9.35 22.46 3.02
C THR A 349 8.35 22.02 4.10
N GLY A 350 7.80 20.81 3.99
CA GLY A 350 6.70 20.34 4.83
C GLY A 350 5.38 21.08 4.57
N GLN A 351 5.23 21.73 3.43
CA GLN A 351 3.96 22.32 3.03
C GLN A 351 2.93 21.21 2.80
N VAL A 352 1.76 21.35 3.41
CA VAL A 352 0.62 20.44 3.17
C VAL A 352 -0.32 21.12 2.17
N THR A 353 -0.64 20.43 1.09
CA THR A 353 -1.69 20.85 0.16
C THR A 353 -2.76 19.78 0.09
N LEU A 354 -4.02 20.16 0.28
CA LEU A 354 -5.17 19.24 0.18
C LEU A 354 -5.89 19.51 -1.13
N TYR A 355 -6.01 18.51 -2.00
CA TYR A 355 -6.76 18.63 -3.24
C TYR A 355 -8.07 17.85 -3.13
N ALA A 356 -9.19 18.49 -3.48
CA ALA A 356 -10.43 17.78 -3.73
C ALA A 356 -10.20 16.79 -4.89
N TRP A 357 -10.69 15.57 -4.74
CA TRP A 357 -10.45 14.49 -5.69
C TRP A 357 -11.74 13.93 -6.26
N ASN A 358 -11.75 13.74 -7.59
CA ASN A 358 -12.81 13.08 -8.36
C ASN A 358 -14.23 13.63 -8.16
N GLN A 359 -14.38 14.87 -7.70
CA GLN A 359 -15.68 15.45 -7.35
C GLN A 359 -16.60 15.69 -8.56
N ALA A 360 -16.05 15.73 -9.78
CA ALA A 360 -16.84 15.83 -11.01
C ALA A 360 -17.55 14.51 -11.37
N SER A 361 -16.92 13.37 -11.07
CA SER A 361 -17.45 12.04 -11.39
C SER A 361 -18.21 11.42 -10.21
N ASP A 362 -17.73 11.64 -8.99
CA ASP A 362 -18.31 11.14 -7.74
C ASP A 362 -18.31 12.26 -6.67
N PRO A 363 -19.34 13.13 -6.68
CA PRO A 363 -19.48 14.20 -5.70
C PRO A 363 -19.66 13.65 -4.28
N ASP A 364 -18.88 14.15 -3.33
CA ASP A 364 -18.98 13.77 -1.92
C ASP A 364 -19.63 14.87 -1.06
N PRO A 365 -20.85 14.66 -0.55
CA PRO A 365 -21.54 15.63 0.31
C PRO A 365 -20.79 15.96 1.61
N ILE A 366 -20.02 15.00 2.17
CA ILE A 366 -19.23 15.24 3.38
C ILE A 366 -18.08 16.20 3.06
N LEU A 367 -17.37 16.00 1.95
CA LEU A 367 -16.32 16.92 1.51
C LEU A 367 -16.88 18.31 1.22
N GLN A 368 -18.01 18.40 0.52
CA GLN A 368 -18.67 19.68 0.21
C GLN A 368 -18.98 20.46 1.50
N SER A 369 -19.52 19.80 2.52
CA SER A 369 -19.80 20.42 3.83
C SER A 369 -18.53 20.98 4.50
N TRP A 370 -17.39 20.28 4.40
CA TRP A 370 -16.11 20.77 4.91
C TRP A 370 -15.57 21.94 4.08
N ASN A 371 -15.73 21.89 2.76
CA ASN A 371 -15.29 22.97 1.87
C ASN A 371 -16.09 24.27 2.11
N ASP A 372 -17.39 24.15 2.38
CA ASP A 372 -18.25 25.29 2.76
C ASP A 372 -17.87 25.86 4.13
N SER A 373 -17.48 24.99 5.08
CA SER A 373 -17.10 25.39 6.44
C SER A 373 -15.70 26.01 6.52
N PHE A 374 -14.77 25.59 5.65
CA PHE A 374 -13.39 26.06 5.60
C PHE A 374 -12.96 26.45 4.17
N PRO A 375 -13.53 27.52 3.60
CA PRO A 375 -13.21 27.93 2.24
C PRO A 375 -11.70 28.15 2.04
N GLY A 376 -11.15 27.57 0.97
CA GLY A 376 -9.73 27.68 0.62
C GLY A 376 -8.78 26.70 1.33
N LEU A 377 -9.27 25.92 2.31
CA LEU A 377 -8.47 24.86 2.92
C LEU A 377 -8.21 23.71 1.92
N ILE A 378 -9.22 23.38 1.12
CA ILE A 378 -9.16 22.33 0.09
C ILE A 378 -9.07 23.02 -1.27
N GLN A 379 -8.02 22.70 -2.02
CA GLN A 379 -7.79 23.21 -3.36
C GLN A 379 -8.59 22.39 -4.39
N PRO A 380 -9.09 23.02 -5.45
CA PRO A 380 -9.70 22.29 -6.56
C PRO A 380 -8.72 21.33 -7.23
N GLN A 381 -9.20 20.19 -7.74
CA GLN A 381 -8.37 19.25 -8.51
C GLN A 381 -7.64 19.92 -9.69
N SER A 382 -8.26 20.94 -10.30
CA SER A 382 -7.71 21.67 -11.44
C SER A 382 -6.45 22.48 -11.13
N THR A 383 -6.13 22.72 -9.85
CA THR A 383 -4.89 23.41 -9.46
C THR A 383 -3.74 22.43 -9.22
N MET A 384 -3.98 21.13 -9.36
CA MET A 384 -2.98 20.10 -9.17
C MET A 384 -1.95 20.14 -10.32
N PRO A 385 -0.63 20.10 -10.03
CA PRO A 385 0.39 20.01 -11.06
C PRO A 385 0.17 18.75 -11.94
N PRO A 386 0.29 18.86 -13.27
CA PRO A 386 0.19 17.71 -14.16
C PRO A 386 1.22 16.61 -13.87
N SER A 387 2.42 16.99 -13.44
CA SER A 387 3.48 16.11 -12.98
C SER A 387 3.03 15.26 -11.78
N LEU A 388 2.36 15.86 -10.80
CA LEU A 388 1.79 15.15 -9.65
C LEU A 388 0.63 14.23 -10.04
N LEU A 389 -0.24 14.68 -10.94
CA LEU A 389 -1.40 13.90 -11.40
C LEU A 389 -0.98 12.52 -11.91
N LEU A 390 0.16 12.41 -12.59
CA LEU A 390 0.65 11.13 -13.11
C LEU A 390 0.99 10.12 -12.02
N HIS A 391 1.31 10.55 -10.80
CA HIS A 391 1.72 9.66 -9.71
C HIS A 391 0.58 9.25 -8.77
N LEU A 392 -0.61 9.83 -8.94
CA LEU A 392 -1.74 9.48 -8.10
C LEU A 392 -2.25 8.09 -8.45
N ARG A 393 -2.60 7.31 -7.42
CA ARG A 393 -3.10 5.95 -7.57
C ARG A 393 -4.35 5.66 -6.75
N TYR A 394 -5.09 4.62 -7.11
CA TYR A 394 -6.24 4.18 -6.31
C TYR A 394 -5.78 3.57 -4.97
N PRO A 395 -6.31 3.99 -3.81
CA PRO A 395 -5.70 3.64 -2.53
C PRO A 395 -5.91 2.19 -2.12
N GLN A 396 -4.91 1.62 -1.45
CA GLN A 396 -4.98 0.23 -1.00
C GLN A 396 -5.98 0.03 0.15
N ASP A 397 -6.09 0.92 1.14
CA ASP A 397 -7.03 0.69 2.23
C ASP A 397 -8.49 0.77 1.75
N LEU A 398 -8.80 1.73 0.88
CA LEU A 398 -10.12 1.82 0.25
C LEU A 398 -10.45 0.54 -0.53
N PHE A 399 -9.53 0.08 -1.38
CA PHE A 399 -9.70 -1.17 -2.11
C PHE A 399 -9.84 -2.38 -1.17
N ASN A 400 -9.08 -2.43 -0.08
CA ASN A 400 -9.17 -3.49 0.94
C ASN A 400 -10.54 -3.53 1.63
N ILE A 401 -11.11 -2.36 1.93
CA ILE A 401 -12.46 -2.24 2.47
C ILE A 401 -13.49 -2.70 1.42
N GLN A 402 -13.39 -2.22 0.18
CA GLN A 402 -14.33 -2.55 -0.90
C GLN A 402 -14.30 -4.03 -1.26
N ARG A 403 -13.12 -4.65 -1.39
CA ARG A 403 -13.00 -6.10 -1.63
C ARG A 403 -13.57 -6.91 -0.47
N SER A 404 -13.42 -6.43 0.78
CA SER A 404 -14.01 -7.08 1.96
C SER A 404 -15.54 -7.04 1.90
N VAL A 405 -16.13 -5.90 1.54
CA VAL A 405 -17.58 -5.77 1.33
C VAL A 405 -18.07 -6.64 0.18
N LEU A 406 -17.36 -6.63 -0.95
CA LEU A 406 -17.70 -7.40 -2.14
C LEU A 406 -17.71 -8.92 -1.91
N THR A 407 -17.05 -9.43 -0.87
CA THR A 407 -17.14 -10.86 -0.50
C THR A 407 -18.58 -11.34 -0.28
N ARG A 408 -19.50 -10.44 0.10
CA ARG A 408 -20.93 -10.74 0.25
C ARG A 408 -21.78 -9.97 -0.74
N TYR A 409 -21.50 -8.69 -0.92
CA TYR A 409 -22.33 -7.76 -1.70
C TYR A 409 -22.09 -7.83 -3.22
N HIS A 410 -21.33 -8.81 -3.71
CA HIS A 410 -21.40 -9.21 -5.12
C HIS A 410 -22.71 -9.96 -5.44
N VAL A 411 -23.31 -10.64 -4.44
CA VAL A 411 -24.64 -11.24 -4.55
C VAL A 411 -25.67 -10.12 -4.45
N THR A 412 -26.40 -9.87 -5.53
CA THR A 412 -27.36 -8.77 -5.64
C THR A 412 -28.81 -9.22 -5.58
N ASP A 413 -29.10 -10.51 -5.78
CA ASP A 413 -30.42 -11.08 -5.59
C ASP A 413 -30.70 -11.27 -4.08
N PRO A 414 -31.78 -10.69 -3.52
CA PRO A 414 -32.06 -10.76 -2.09
C PRO A 414 -32.31 -12.19 -1.56
N ALA A 415 -32.88 -13.08 -2.39
CA ALA A 415 -33.15 -14.46 -1.97
C ALA A 415 -31.87 -15.29 -1.90
N GLN A 416 -30.96 -15.12 -2.87
CA GLN A 416 -29.61 -15.70 -2.83
C GLN A 416 -28.77 -15.14 -1.68
N PHE A 417 -28.84 -13.83 -1.45
CA PHE A 417 -28.12 -13.19 -0.35
C PHE A 417 -28.59 -13.73 1.01
N TYR A 418 -29.91 -13.90 1.18
CA TYR A 418 -30.50 -14.50 2.37
C TYR A 418 -30.04 -15.96 2.59
N ALA A 419 -29.91 -16.74 1.50
CA ALA A 419 -29.42 -18.11 1.57
C ALA A 419 -27.92 -18.21 1.93
N GLY A 420 -27.11 -17.21 1.55
CA GLY A 420 -25.71 -17.08 1.95
C GLY A 420 -24.75 -18.14 1.37
N SER A 421 -25.17 -18.94 0.39
CA SER A 421 -24.37 -20.02 -0.20
C SER A 421 -23.22 -19.53 -1.08
N ASP A 422 -23.36 -18.33 -1.64
CA ASP A 422 -22.49 -17.83 -2.72
C ASP A 422 -21.45 -16.81 -2.22
N PHE A 423 -21.32 -16.63 -0.91
CA PHE A 423 -20.33 -15.72 -0.34
C PHE A 423 -18.89 -16.20 -0.58
N TRP A 424 -17.99 -15.22 -0.64
CA TRP A 424 -16.56 -15.39 -0.84
C TRP A 424 -15.78 -14.98 0.40
N LYS A 425 -14.45 -15.07 0.32
CA LYS A 425 -13.51 -14.51 1.29
C LYS A 425 -12.23 -14.07 0.59
N VAL A 426 -11.56 -13.10 1.20
CA VAL A 426 -10.17 -12.76 0.84
C VAL A 426 -9.29 -13.93 1.27
N PRO A 427 -8.43 -14.48 0.39
CA PRO A 427 -7.54 -15.57 0.75
C PRO A 427 -6.51 -15.14 1.79
N THR A 428 -6.01 -16.10 2.56
CA THR A 428 -4.83 -15.91 3.40
C THR A 428 -3.57 -15.82 2.56
N ASP A 429 -2.57 -15.08 3.02
CA ASP A 429 -1.27 -15.02 2.38
C ASP A 429 -0.58 -16.39 2.43
N PRO A 430 -0.34 -17.05 1.27
CA PRO A 430 0.21 -18.40 1.24
C PRO A 430 1.70 -18.43 1.60
N THR A 431 2.39 -17.28 1.60
CA THR A 431 3.82 -17.17 1.90
C THR A 431 4.09 -17.07 3.41
N VAL A 432 3.03 -16.96 4.22
CA VAL A 432 3.10 -16.80 5.68
C VAL A 432 2.52 -18.04 6.36
N ALA A 433 3.37 -18.80 7.04
CA ALA A 433 2.94 -19.97 7.79
C ALA A 433 2.08 -19.59 9.01
N ALA A 434 1.10 -20.44 9.34
CA ALA A 434 0.32 -20.30 10.56
C ALA A 434 1.23 -20.38 11.79
N GLN A 435 1.02 -19.51 12.78
CA GLN A 435 1.84 -19.44 13.98
C GLN A 435 1.06 -19.92 15.20
N SER A 436 1.69 -20.74 16.04
CA SER A 436 1.16 -21.06 17.36
C SER A 436 1.72 -20.07 18.39
N ARG A 437 0.85 -19.37 19.12
CA ARG A 437 1.26 -18.46 20.21
C ARG A 437 0.57 -18.84 21.51
N LEU A 438 1.28 -18.66 22.63
CA LEU A 438 0.67 -18.75 23.96
C LEU A 438 -0.15 -17.47 24.20
N ASN A 439 -1.42 -17.63 24.57
CA ASN A 439 -2.22 -16.50 25.03
C ASN A 439 -1.82 -16.11 26.47
N ALA A 440 -2.40 -15.02 26.98
CA ALA A 440 -2.11 -14.50 28.32
C ALA A 440 -2.41 -15.50 29.47
N VAL A 441 -3.10 -16.61 29.19
CA VAL A 441 -3.46 -17.67 30.14
C VAL A 441 -2.66 -18.96 29.89
N GLY A 442 -1.57 -18.88 29.10
CA GLY A 442 -0.70 -20.02 28.82
C GLY A 442 -1.28 -21.08 27.89
N LYS A 443 -2.36 -20.80 27.16
CA LYS A 443 -2.95 -21.72 26.16
C LYS A 443 -2.38 -21.43 24.78
N THR A 444 -1.90 -22.47 24.09
CA THR A 444 -1.50 -22.37 22.68
C THR A 444 -2.73 -22.10 21.82
N VAL A 445 -2.72 -20.96 21.13
CA VAL A 445 -3.73 -20.56 20.15
C VAL A 445 -3.04 -20.53 18.78
N SER A 446 -3.62 -21.25 17.83
CA SER A 446 -3.23 -21.15 16.43
C SER A 446 -3.72 -19.81 15.86
N VAL A 447 -2.79 -18.97 15.46
CA VAL A 447 -3.04 -17.73 14.74
C VAL A 447 -3.09 -18.07 13.26
N SER A 448 -4.28 -17.91 12.66
CA SER A 448 -4.45 -18.06 11.22
C SER A 448 -3.54 -17.07 10.49
N PRO A 449 -2.96 -17.44 9.32
CA PRO A 449 -2.19 -16.50 8.53
C PRO A 449 -3.02 -15.25 8.19
N PRO A 450 -2.38 -14.08 8.09
CA PRO A 450 -3.05 -12.84 7.67
C PRO A 450 -3.67 -12.98 6.27
N ALA A 451 -4.62 -12.10 5.97
CA ALA A 451 -5.14 -11.95 4.62
C ALA A 451 -4.03 -11.54 3.65
N GLN A 452 -4.09 -12.05 2.42
CA GLN A 452 -3.18 -11.65 1.35
C GLN A 452 -3.36 -10.15 1.03
N PRO A 453 -2.26 -9.37 0.94
CA PRO A 453 -2.37 -7.96 0.59
C PRO A 453 -2.86 -7.77 -0.85
N SER A 454 -3.55 -6.66 -1.09
CA SER A 454 -3.84 -6.19 -2.45
C SER A 454 -2.54 -5.76 -3.13
N VAL A 455 -2.44 -5.92 -4.46
CA VAL A 455 -1.21 -5.66 -5.20
C VAL A 455 -1.43 -4.64 -6.31
N TYR A 456 -0.52 -3.67 -6.41
CA TYR A 456 -0.37 -2.87 -7.62
C TYR A 456 0.35 -3.68 -8.70
N LEU A 457 -0.18 -3.67 -9.92
CA LEU A 457 0.38 -4.31 -11.11
C LEU A 457 -0.19 -3.67 -12.37
N THR A 458 0.67 -3.40 -13.36
CA THR A 458 0.24 -3.13 -14.74
C THR A 458 -0.14 -4.42 -15.46
N MET A 459 -1.44 -4.60 -15.69
CA MET A 459 -1.99 -5.80 -16.33
C MET A 459 -3.29 -5.52 -17.08
N SER A 460 -3.65 -6.44 -17.96
CA SER A 460 -4.97 -6.45 -18.59
C SER A 460 -6.01 -6.96 -17.60
N ALA A 461 -7.12 -6.25 -17.45
CA ALA A 461 -8.17 -6.59 -16.48
C ALA A 461 -8.87 -7.93 -16.78
N ASP A 462 -8.91 -8.36 -18.04
CA ASP A 462 -9.50 -9.62 -18.51
C ASP A 462 -8.48 -10.53 -19.24
N GLY A 463 -7.21 -10.13 -19.26
CA GLY A 463 -6.15 -10.84 -19.97
C GLY A 463 -6.14 -10.66 -21.49
N GLN A 464 -6.96 -9.76 -22.04
CA GLN A 464 -7.09 -9.47 -23.48
C GLN A 464 -7.08 -7.97 -23.83
N ALA A 465 -7.64 -7.12 -22.95
CA ALA A 465 -7.63 -5.67 -23.08
C ALA A 465 -6.22 -5.06 -22.92
N ALA A 466 -6.09 -3.76 -23.21
CA ALA A 466 -4.87 -3.01 -22.91
C ALA A 466 -4.49 -3.11 -21.43
N ALA A 467 -3.20 -3.29 -21.15
CA ALA A 467 -2.70 -3.31 -19.79
C ALA A 467 -2.79 -1.92 -19.16
N ARG A 468 -3.16 -1.87 -17.88
CA ARG A 468 -3.30 -0.64 -17.10
C ARG A 468 -2.80 -0.86 -15.69
N PHE A 469 -2.21 0.16 -15.09
CA PHE A 469 -1.79 0.13 -13.70
C PHE A 469 -3.03 0.01 -12.80
N SER A 470 -3.13 -1.11 -12.08
CA SER A 470 -4.32 -1.48 -11.31
C SER A 470 -3.97 -1.97 -9.92
N VAL A 471 -4.88 -1.79 -8.96
CA VAL A 471 -4.85 -2.55 -7.70
C VAL A 471 -5.69 -3.80 -7.88
N SER A 472 -5.21 -4.96 -7.41
CA SER A 472 -5.93 -6.21 -7.55
C SER A 472 -5.86 -7.15 -6.36
N SER A 473 -6.79 -8.10 -6.35
CA SER A 473 -6.87 -9.17 -5.35
C SER A 473 -7.60 -10.39 -5.92
N PRO A 474 -7.07 -11.60 -5.73
CA PRO A 474 -7.87 -12.81 -5.86
C PRO A 474 -8.93 -12.88 -4.74
N LEU A 475 -10.03 -13.57 -5.01
CA LEU A 475 -11.08 -13.92 -4.05
C LEU A 475 -11.35 -15.42 -4.13
N THR A 476 -11.57 -16.05 -2.98
CA THR A 476 -11.82 -17.49 -2.89
C THR A 476 -13.23 -17.76 -2.40
N THR A 477 -13.78 -18.92 -2.76
CA THR A 477 -15.08 -19.35 -2.24
C THR A 477 -15.04 -19.42 -0.72
N LEU A 478 -16.14 -19.12 -0.01
CA LEU A 478 -16.15 -19.16 1.46
C LEU A 478 -15.82 -20.56 2.01
N ASN A 479 -16.48 -21.60 1.45
CA ASN A 479 -16.46 -22.97 1.96
C ASN A 479 -15.51 -23.93 1.22
N ARG A 480 -15.05 -23.59 0.01
CA ARG A 480 -14.02 -24.34 -0.71
C ARG A 480 -12.71 -23.54 -0.74
N ARG A 481 -11.64 -24.14 -1.25
CA ARG A 481 -10.34 -23.46 -1.40
C ARG A 481 -10.07 -23.01 -2.84
N ASN A 482 -11.07 -23.02 -3.72
CA ASN A 482 -10.89 -22.66 -5.13
C ASN A 482 -10.93 -21.13 -5.31
N LEU A 483 -10.31 -20.66 -6.39
CA LEU A 483 -10.46 -19.28 -6.83
C LEU A 483 -11.89 -19.05 -7.31
N ALA A 484 -12.57 -18.06 -6.73
CA ALA A 484 -13.95 -17.70 -7.07
C ALA A 484 -14.01 -16.50 -8.01
N ALA A 485 -13.11 -15.54 -7.80
CA ALA A 485 -13.08 -14.32 -8.55
C ALA A 485 -11.67 -13.70 -8.59
N PHE A 486 -11.46 -12.84 -9.57
CA PHE A 486 -10.35 -11.90 -9.60
C PHE A 486 -10.93 -10.48 -9.67
N LEU A 487 -10.56 -9.65 -8.69
CA LEU A 487 -10.99 -8.27 -8.59
C LEU A 487 -9.82 -7.35 -8.93
N SER A 488 -10.03 -6.41 -9.84
CA SER A 488 -9.12 -5.29 -10.07
C SER A 488 -9.88 -3.97 -10.13
N VAL A 489 -9.16 -2.88 -9.85
CA VAL A 489 -9.61 -1.50 -10.06
C VAL A 489 -8.51 -0.73 -10.77
N ASP A 490 -8.88 0.02 -11.80
CA ASP A 490 -7.95 0.91 -12.50
C ASP A 490 -7.45 1.99 -11.53
N ALA A 491 -6.13 2.05 -11.37
CA ALA A 491 -5.46 2.96 -10.46
C ALA A 491 -4.96 4.22 -11.15
N GLU A 492 -4.97 4.29 -12.48
CA GLU A 492 -4.47 5.43 -13.25
C GLU A 492 -5.49 6.57 -13.26
N PRO A 493 -5.08 7.81 -12.99
CA PRO A 493 -5.95 8.98 -13.12
C PRO A 493 -6.44 9.14 -14.55
N GLY A 494 -7.75 9.35 -14.70
CA GLY A 494 -8.38 9.46 -16.00
C GLY A 494 -9.81 8.98 -15.99
N SER A 495 -10.38 8.76 -17.18
CA SER A 495 -11.79 8.34 -17.34
C SER A 495 -12.09 6.95 -16.76
N GLU A 496 -11.05 6.12 -16.59
CA GLU A 496 -11.20 4.76 -16.06
C GLU A 496 -10.84 4.66 -14.58
N TYR A 497 -10.27 5.69 -13.96
CA TYR A 497 -9.90 5.69 -12.54
C TYR A 497 -11.05 5.21 -11.66
N GLY A 498 -10.77 4.23 -10.79
CA GLY A 498 -11.78 3.70 -9.86
C GLY A 498 -12.81 2.75 -10.49
N LYS A 499 -12.71 2.45 -11.80
CA LYS A 499 -13.57 1.44 -12.41
C LYS A 499 -13.10 0.04 -12.06
N PHE A 500 -14.00 -0.73 -11.50
CA PHE A 500 -13.77 -2.12 -11.11
C PHE A 500 -14.00 -3.09 -12.26
N SER A 501 -13.11 -4.08 -12.37
CA SER A 501 -13.34 -5.33 -13.10
C SER A 501 -13.44 -6.47 -12.10
N LEU A 502 -14.58 -7.19 -12.12
CA LEU A 502 -14.79 -8.37 -11.30
C LEU A 502 -14.99 -9.59 -12.22
N LEU A 503 -13.89 -10.32 -12.43
CA LEU A 503 -13.91 -11.56 -13.18
C LEU A 503 -14.42 -12.69 -12.29
N GLN A 504 -15.56 -13.28 -12.64
CA GLN A 504 -16.15 -14.40 -11.91
C GLN A 504 -15.74 -15.72 -12.56
N LEU A 505 -15.11 -16.60 -11.79
CA LEU A 505 -14.71 -17.93 -12.26
C LEU A 505 -15.84 -18.95 -12.06
N PRO A 506 -15.88 -20.05 -12.83
CA PRO A 506 -16.95 -21.03 -12.74
C PRO A 506 -16.97 -21.72 -11.36
N ALA A 507 -18.14 -21.80 -10.74
CA ALA A 507 -18.30 -22.46 -9.43
C ALA A 507 -17.99 -23.98 -9.44
N THR A 508 -18.06 -24.60 -10.63
CA THR A 508 -17.70 -25.99 -10.91
C THR A 508 -16.25 -26.14 -11.39
N GLY A 509 -15.54 -25.04 -11.62
CA GLY A 509 -14.16 -25.01 -12.11
C GLY A 509 -13.15 -25.37 -11.03
N SER A 510 -12.10 -26.08 -11.45
CA SER A 510 -10.93 -26.45 -10.66
C SER A 510 -9.82 -25.41 -10.72
N VAL A 511 -10.17 -24.11 -10.81
CA VAL A 511 -9.14 -23.06 -10.80
C VAL A 511 -8.61 -22.91 -9.40
N GLU A 512 -7.33 -23.20 -9.26
CA GLU A 512 -6.66 -23.26 -7.98
C GLU A 512 -6.51 -21.87 -7.37
N SER A 513 -6.67 -21.75 -6.06
CA SER A 513 -6.36 -20.51 -5.35
C SER A 513 -4.85 -20.36 -5.12
N PRO A 514 -4.38 -19.16 -4.75
CA PRO A 514 -2.98 -18.95 -4.36
C PRO A 514 -2.47 -19.98 -3.33
N SER A 515 -3.29 -20.40 -2.37
CA SER A 515 -2.87 -21.41 -1.37
C SER A 515 -2.74 -22.82 -1.93
N GLN A 516 -3.52 -23.19 -2.95
CA GLN A 516 -3.38 -24.47 -3.64
C GLN A 516 -2.14 -24.46 -4.53
N ILE A 517 -1.97 -23.38 -5.30
CA ILE A 517 -0.78 -23.17 -6.12
C ILE A 517 0.50 -23.22 -5.28
N GLN A 518 0.53 -22.56 -4.11
CA GLN A 518 1.67 -22.63 -3.21
C GLN A 518 1.97 -24.07 -2.77
N ASN A 519 0.94 -24.85 -2.45
CA ASN A 519 1.10 -26.27 -2.10
C ASN A 519 1.72 -27.06 -3.25
N ASP A 520 1.31 -26.79 -4.48
CA ASP A 520 1.83 -27.47 -5.67
C ASP A 520 3.29 -27.08 -5.95
N ILE A 521 3.64 -25.81 -5.75
CA ILE A 521 5.02 -25.32 -5.82
C ILE A 521 5.90 -26.02 -4.77
N GLU A 522 5.43 -26.09 -3.51
CA GLU A 522 6.20 -26.72 -2.42
C GLU A 522 6.22 -28.26 -2.51
N SER A 523 5.28 -28.87 -3.23
CA SER A 523 5.19 -30.32 -3.43
C SER A 523 5.90 -30.81 -4.70
N ASP A 524 6.23 -29.92 -5.64
CA ASP A 524 7.02 -30.28 -6.82
C ASP A 524 8.42 -30.72 -6.41
N SER A 525 8.84 -31.91 -6.85
CA SER A 525 10.10 -32.51 -6.39
C SER A 525 11.32 -31.66 -6.77
N LYS A 526 11.37 -31.08 -7.97
CA LYS A 526 12.51 -30.26 -8.42
C LYS A 526 12.62 -29.00 -7.58
N ILE A 527 11.50 -28.33 -7.32
CA ILE A 527 11.45 -27.12 -6.49
C ILE A 527 11.75 -27.47 -5.04
N ALA A 528 11.09 -28.48 -4.48
CA ALA A 528 11.29 -28.92 -3.10
C ALA A 528 12.75 -29.30 -2.81
N HIS A 529 13.42 -30.01 -3.74
CA HIS A 529 14.85 -30.32 -3.62
C HIS A 529 15.70 -29.04 -3.63
N ALA A 530 15.45 -28.10 -4.55
CA ALA A 530 16.19 -26.83 -4.62
C ALA A 530 15.99 -25.96 -3.37
N LEU A 531 14.75 -25.90 -2.86
CA LEU A 531 14.40 -25.18 -1.64
C LEU A 531 15.02 -25.84 -0.41
N THR A 532 15.01 -27.17 -0.31
CA THR A 532 15.60 -27.89 0.82
C THR A 532 17.11 -27.69 0.89
N LEU A 533 17.81 -27.80 -0.24
CA LEU A 533 19.24 -27.47 -0.32
C LEU A 533 19.53 -26.03 0.11
N SER A 534 18.64 -25.11 -0.24
CA SER A 534 18.75 -23.69 0.14
C SER A 534 18.35 -23.40 1.59
N ARG A 535 17.59 -24.29 2.25
CA ARG A 535 17.12 -24.20 3.65
C ARG A 535 18.05 -24.94 4.63
N GLY A 536 18.82 -25.92 4.18
CA GLY A 536 19.62 -26.82 5.04
C GLY A 536 21.04 -26.36 5.42
N GLY A 537 21.50 -25.21 4.91
CA GLY A 537 22.85 -24.67 5.17
C GLY A 537 22.86 -23.30 5.84
N ASN A 538 23.92 -22.52 5.60
CA ASN A 538 24.02 -21.12 6.02
C ASN A 538 23.20 -20.15 5.14
N SER A 539 22.14 -20.66 4.49
CA SER A 539 21.26 -19.93 3.58
C SER A 539 19.81 -20.03 4.06
N ARG A 540 19.02 -19.01 3.75
CA ARG A 540 17.59 -18.93 4.04
C ARG A 540 16.85 -18.58 2.76
N VAL A 541 15.82 -19.37 2.47
CA VAL A 541 14.84 -19.06 1.42
C VAL A 541 13.90 -17.96 1.93
N VAL A 542 13.61 -16.99 1.08
CA VAL A 542 12.60 -15.95 1.30
C VAL A 542 11.65 -16.01 0.11
N LEU A 543 10.40 -16.38 0.37
CA LEU A 543 9.35 -16.39 -0.64
C LEU A 543 8.83 -14.97 -0.85
N GLY A 544 8.76 -14.54 -2.10
CA GLY A 544 8.04 -13.33 -2.49
C GLY A 544 6.55 -13.60 -2.68
N ASN A 545 5.79 -12.54 -2.91
CA ASN A 545 4.36 -12.63 -3.11
C ASN A 545 4.00 -13.50 -4.33
N LEU A 546 3.14 -14.50 -4.13
CA LEU A 546 2.51 -15.26 -5.21
C LEU A 546 1.45 -14.40 -5.90
N LEU A 547 1.73 -13.96 -7.12
CA LEU A 547 0.81 -13.18 -7.95
C LEU A 547 -0.10 -14.11 -8.74
N ALA A 548 -1.40 -13.84 -8.74
CA ALA A 548 -2.39 -14.50 -9.59
C ALA A 548 -2.87 -13.49 -10.64
N ILE A 549 -2.69 -13.76 -11.93
CA ILE A 549 -2.90 -12.80 -13.01
C ILE A 549 -3.81 -13.42 -14.07
N PRO A 550 -4.98 -12.82 -14.41
CA PRO A 550 -5.75 -13.24 -15.57
C PRO A 550 -4.93 -13.05 -16.85
N TYR A 551 -4.78 -14.11 -17.63
CA TYR A 551 -4.05 -14.07 -18.88
C TYR A 551 -4.64 -15.07 -19.87
N ALA A 552 -5.05 -14.58 -21.05
CA ALA A 552 -5.51 -15.41 -22.15
C ALA A 552 -6.59 -16.47 -21.77
N GLY A 553 -7.53 -16.11 -20.91
CA GLY A 553 -8.64 -16.99 -20.49
C GLY A 553 -8.29 -18.02 -19.40
N GLN A 554 -7.05 -18.00 -18.88
CA GLN A 554 -6.60 -18.79 -17.73
C GLN A 554 -5.95 -17.91 -16.67
N MET A 555 -5.49 -18.50 -15.57
CA MET A 555 -4.70 -17.80 -14.56
C MET A 555 -3.22 -18.09 -14.77
N LEU A 556 -2.40 -17.04 -14.79
CA LEU A 556 -0.96 -17.10 -14.71
C LEU A 556 -0.54 -16.80 -13.27
N TYR A 557 0.15 -17.74 -12.64
CA TYR A 557 0.73 -17.57 -11.32
C TYR A 557 2.23 -17.33 -11.43
N VAL A 558 2.75 -16.34 -10.71
CA VAL A 558 4.18 -16.03 -10.68
C VAL A 558 4.63 -15.75 -9.24
N GLU A 559 5.70 -16.43 -8.80
CA GLU A 559 6.29 -16.26 -7.47
C GLU A 559 7.82 -16.09 -7.60
N PRO A 560 8.39 -14.95 -7.18
CA PRO A 560 9.83 -14.81 -7.08
C PRO A 560 10.33 -15.49 -5.79
N ILE A 561 11.41 -16.27 -5.92
CA ILE A 561 12.11 -16.92 -4.81
C ILE A 561 13.45 -16.25 -4.60
N TYR A 562 13.65 -15.69 -3.41
CA TYR A 562 14.91 -15.09 -3.00
C TYR A 562 15.70 -16.00 -2.07
N THR A 563 17.01 -15.84 -2.05
CA THR A 563 17.90 -16.46 -1.07
C THR A 563 18.73 -15.40 -0.37
N ARG A 564 19.06 -15.65 0.89
CA ARG A 564 20.00 -14.83 1.68
C ARG A 564 20.83 -15.69 2.60
N ALA A 565 22.00 -15.22 3.00
CA ALA A 565 22.77 -15.89 4.05
C ALA A 565 22.05 -15.88 5.41
N ALA A 566 22.39 -16.80 6.31
CA ALA A 566 21.79 -16.90 7.65
C ALA A 566 22.33 -15.86 8.66
N GLY A 567 23.31 -15.03 8.27
CA GLY A 567 23.95 -14.02 9.13
C GLY A 567 23.22 -12.67 9.20
N ASN A 568 23.65 -11.82 10.15
CA ASN A 568 22.99 -10.55 10.48
C ASN A 568 23.12 -9.44 9.41
N ALA A 569 24.09 -9.56 8.49
CA ALA A 569 24.31 -8.64 7.38
C ALA A 569 23.80 -9.19 6.02
N SER A 570 22.86 -10.14 6.05
CA SER A 570 22.34 -10.75 4.83
C SER A 570 21.13 -10.01 4.26
N PHE A 571 21.03 -10.03 2.93
CA PHE A 571 19.95 -9.41 2.18
C PHE A 571 19.44 -10.39 1.10
N PRO A 572 18.15 -10.35 0.75
CA PRO A 572 17.59 -11.22 -0.29
C PRO A 572 18.14 -10.90 -1.69
N ILE A 573 18.47 -11.96 -2.43
CA ILE A 573 18.86 -11.91 -3.84
C ILE A 573 17.92 -12.85 -4.59
N LEU A 574 17.39 -12.43 -5.75
CA LEU A 574 16.52 -13.28 -6.56
C LEU A 574 17.32 -14.48 -7.03
N SER A 575 16.83 -15.66 -6.67
CA SER A 575 17.43 -16.92 -7.04
C SER A 575 16.72 -17.50 -8.25
N HIS A 576 15.38 -17.53 -8.21
CA HIS A 576 14.55 -18.13 -9.23
C HIS A 576 13.17 -17.47 -9.27
N VAL A 577 12.46 -17.67 -10.38
CA VAL A 577 11.06 -17.32 -10.59
C VAL A 577 10.32 -18.62 -10.88
N VAL A 578 9.26 -18.86 -10.12
CA VAL A 578 8.30 -19.93 -10.38
C VAL A 578 7.15 -19.36 -11.21
N ALA A 579 6.71 -20.09 -12.24
CA ALA A 579 5.50 -19.75 -12.97
C ALA A 579 4.63 -20.97 -13.25
N ILE A 580 3.31 -20.81 -13.14
CA ILE A 580 2.30 -21.81 -13.49
C ILE A 580 1.24 -21.15 -14.37
N TYR A 581 0.82 -21.81 -15.45
CA TYR A 581 -0.25 -21.33 -16.32
C TYR A 581 -1.40 -22.34 -16.33
N GLY A 582 -2.59 -21.86 -15.97
CA GLY A 582 -3.76 -22.71 -15.72
C GLY A 582 -3.47 -23.73 -14.62
N ASN A 583 -3.81 -24.99 -14.88
CA ASN A 583 -3.51 -26.13 -14.01
C ASN A 583 -2.29 -26.93 -14.52
N GLY A 584 -1.35 -26.23 -15.18
CA GLY A 584 -0.12 -26.80 -15.68
C GLY A 584 0.90 -27.10 -14.58
N LYS A 585 2.03 -27.71 -14.95
CA LYS A 585 3.12 -27.95 -14.00
C LYS A 585 3.91 -26.67 -13.71
N PRO A 586 4.45 -26.51 -12.49
CA PRO A 586 5.31 -25.39 -12.16
C PRO A 586 6.61 -25.41 -12.98
N VAL A 587 6.92 -24.26 -13.56
CA VAL A 587 8.22 -23.96 -14.17
C VAL A 587 9.10 -23.27 -13.14
N PHE A 588 10.37 -23.65 -13.08
CA PHE A 588 11.36 -23.07 -12.18
C PHE A 588 12.57 -22.58 -12.98
N ALA A 589 12.72 -21.26 -13.12
CA ALA A 589 13.73 -20.63 -13.96
C ALA A 589 14.45 -19.48 -13.25
N LYS A 590 15.61 -19.03 -13.78
CA LYS A 590 16.40 -17.95 -13.16
C LYS A 590 15.85 -16.55 -13.40
N THR A 591 15.06 -16.35 -14.46
CA THR A 591 14.53 -15.03 -14.85
C THR A 591 13.07 -15.15 -15.22
N LEU A 592 12.34 -14.04 -15.09
CA LEU A 592 10.93 -13.94 -15.48
C LEU A 592 10.74 -14.32 -16.96
N ALA A 593 11.54 -13.72 -17.85
CA ALA A 593 11.52 -14.02 -19.28
C ALA A 593 11.70 -15.52 -19.57
N SER A 594 12.57 -16.21 -18.84
CA SER A 594 12.78 -17.64 -19.00
C SER A 594 11.60 -18.47 -18.46
N ALA A 595 11.03 -18.08 -17.31
CA ALA A 595 9.86 -18.73 -16.73
C ALA A 595 8.64 -18.61 -17.67
N LEU A 596 8.38 -17.41 -18.19
CA LEU A 596 7.26 -17.14 -19.07
C LEU A 596 7.38 -17.85 -20.43
N ARG A 597 8.59 -17.90 -21.01
CA ARG A 597 8.83 -18.69 -22.25
C ARG A 597 8.59 -20.19 -22.09
N GLN A 598 8.85 -20.73 -20.90
CA GLN A 598 8.70 -22.16 -20.63
C GLN A 598 7.26 -22.54 -20.25
N VAL A 599 6.54 -21.65 -19.56
CA VAL A 599 5.19 -21.95 -19.06
C VAL A 599 4.09 -21.69 -20.09
N LEU A 600 4.32 -20.76 -21.04
CA LEU A 600 3.31 -20.37 -22.03
C LEU A 600 3.39 -21.24 -23.30
N PRO A 601 2.24 -21.65 -23.88
CA PRO A 601 2.18 -22.65 -24.95
C PRO A 601 2.71 -22.21 -26.34
N HIS A 602 3.14 -20.96 -26.53
CA HIS A 602 3.79 -20.47 -27.76
C HIS A 602 4.87 -19.44 -27.40
N PRO A 603 5.98 -19.32 -28.16
CA PRO A 603 6.98 -18.30 -27.90
C PRO A 603 6.38 -16.93 -28.20
N ALA A 604 5.77 -16.31 -27.19
CA ALA A 604 5.49 -14.89 -27.24
C ALA A 604 6.78 -14.16 -27.61
N ARG A 605 6.70 -13.24 -28.56
CA ARG A 605 7.82 -12.37 -28.91
C ARG A 605 8.03 -11.44 -27.72
N LEU A 606 8.90 -11.86 -26.79
CA LEU A 606 9.46 -10.94 -25.80
C LEU A 606 10.22 -9.85 -26.57
N PRO A 607 10.08 -8.56 -26.21
CA PRO A 607 11.03 -7.57 -26.68
C PRO A 607 12.44 -8.03 -26.32
N ALA A 608 13.38 -7.92 -27.26
CA ALA A 608 14.76 -8.30 -27.01
C ALA A 608 15.28 -7.53 -25.79
N PRO A 609 16.10 -8.14 -24.91
CA PRO A 609 16.79 -7.37 -23.88
C PRO A 609 17.55 -6.23 -24.57
N ALA A 610 17.40 -5.01 -24.06
CA ALA A 610 18.15 -3.86 -24.54
C ALA A 610 19.63 -4.24 -24.50
N GLN A 611 20.25 -4.37 -25.67
CA GLN A 611 21.69 -4.48 -25.75
C GLN A 611 22.24 -3.12 -25.35
N THR A 612 22.83 -3.04 -24.17
CA THR A 612 23.64 -1.88 -23.78
C THR A 612 24.80 -1.73 -24.77
N PRO A 613 25.07 -0.51 -25.30
CA PRO A 613 26.25 -0.25 -26.11
C PRO A 613 27.56 -0.45 -25.34
#